data_AF-A0A353H3L4-F1
#
_entry.id   AF-A0A353H3L4-F1
#
_cell.length_a   1.000
_cell.length_b   1.000
_cell.length_c   1.000
_cell.angle_alpha   90.00
_cell.angle_beta   90.00
_cell.angle_gamma   90.00
#
_symmetry.space_group_name_H-M   'P 1'
#
loop_
_entity.id
_entity.type
_entity.pdbx_description
1 polymer ?
#
loop_
_entity_poly.entity_id
_entity_poly.type
_entity_poly.pdbx_seq_one_letter_code
_entity_poly.pdbx_strand_id
1 'polypeptide(L)'
;MAKLKPILKSLQKLVITIALVALLILSIRVTKPDLIKLVSSFPKAKSIMGQLLSPEMIDRESELITVAQVVSVPCGIVTNPEITDSGPRIVVDPPCGNPKDKVTVKGYDLPANAELSIRWILPTGGLLSIKNAVTDKNGELTEVMELRPITEAKDGVPAQIAFEIKMPEGKIVASQTLQDVLDAMMVTIFMALIATTIGTIIALPLSFLGASNITRKGVVGTAVYYVVRAFLNIIRSYEPLVLATIFAMIVGFGSPFAGVIALSITTAASLG
;
A
#
# COMPACT_ATOMS: atom_id res chain seq x y z
N MET A 1 -55.19 -39.97 24.32
CA MET A 1 -54.54 -39.04 23.36
C MET A 1 -53.35 -38.23 23.92
N ALA A 2 -53.04 -38.24 25.22
CA ALA A 2 -51.97 -37.40 25.79
C ALA A 2 -50.51 -37.81 25.46
N LYS A 3 -50.26 -39.08 25.11
CA LYS A 3 -48.88 -39.59 24.86
C LYS A 3 -48.33 -39.33 23.45
N LEU A 4 -49.15 -38.95 22.46
CA LEU A 4 -48.69 -38.78 21.07
C LEU A 4 -48.04 -37.41 20.80
N LYS A 5 -48.51 -36.37 21.48
CA LYS A 5 -48.03 -34.98 21.37
C LYS A 5 -46.54 -34.79 21.73
N PRO A 6 -45.99 -35.43 22.78
CA PRO A 6 -44.55 -35.33 23.08
C PRO A 6 -43.68 -36.07 22.03
N ILE A 7 -44.16 -37.20 21.50
CA ILE A 7 -43.46 -37.96 20.46
C ILE A 7 -43.39 -37.15 19.15
N LEU A 8 -44.48 -36.51 18.75
CA LEU A 8 -44.54 -35.67 17.55
C LEU A 8 -43.59 -34.46 17.63
N LYS A 9 -43.50 -33.81 18.79
CA LYS A 9 -42.56 -32.70 19.01
C LYS A 9 -41.09 -33.16 18.98
N SER A 10 -40.82 -34.37 19.47
CA SER A 10 -39.47 -34.96 19.40
C SER A 10 -39.08 -35.27 17.95
N LEU A 11 -40.01 -35.85 17.19
CA LEU A 11 -39.82 -36.14 15.75
C LEU A 11 -39.59 -34.87 14.93
N GLN A 12 -40.37 -33.80 15.20
CA GLN A 12 -40.19 -32.51 14.55
C GLN A 12 -38.81 -31.90 14.82
N LYS A 13 -38.31 -31.98 16.06
CA LYS A 13 -36.95 -31.53 16.41
C LYS A 13 -35.88 -32.35 15.69
N LEU A 14 -36.07 -33.67 15.58
CA LEU A 14 -35.16 -34.57 14.87
C LEU A 14 -35.08 -34.21 13.37
N VAL A 15 -36.22 -33.96 12.72
CA VAL A 15 -36.28 -33.55 11.31
C VAL A 15 -35.61 -32.19 11.10
N ILE A 16 -35.85 -31.22 11.98
CA ILE A 16 -35.20 -29.90 11.91
C ILE A 16 -33.68 -30.02 12.07
N THR A 17 -33.20 -30.84 13.01
CA THR A 17 -31.75 -31.05 13.20
C THR A 17 -31.13 -31.75 12.01
N ILE A 18 -31.77 -32.78 11.44
CA ILE A 18 -31.29 -33.44 10.23
C ILE A 18 -31.23 -32.45 9.06
N ALA A 19 -32.26 -31.63 8.87
CA ALA A 19 -32.29 -30.61 7.82
C ALA A 19 -31.18 -29.56 8.00
N LEU A 20 -30.93 -29.12 9.24
CA LEU A 20 -29.88 -28.17 9.57
C LEU A 20 -28.48 -28.76 9.35
N VAL A 21 -28.26 -30.03 9.72
CA VAL A 21 -27.02 -30.76 9.44
C VAL A 21 -26.83 -30.95 7.94
N ALA A 22 -27.87 -31.29 7.19
CA ALA A 22 -27.81 -31.40 5.73
C ALA A 22 -27.44 -30.06 5.08
N LEU A 23 -28.01 -28.94 5.55
CA LEU A 23 -27.65 -27.59 5.13
C LEU A 23 -26.19 -27.24 5.44
N LEU A 24 -25.70 -27.58 6.63
CA LEU A 24 -24.29 -27.37 7.01
C LEU A 24 -23.34 -28.21 6.15
N ILE A 25 -23.67 -29.47 5.88
CA ILE A 25 -22.87 -30.33 5.00
C ILE A 25 -22.83 -29.73 3.59
N LEU A 26 -23.97 -29.25 3.08
CA LEU A 26 -24.06 -28.61 1.77
C LEU A 26 -23.23 -27.32 1.73
N SER A 27 -23.29 -26.50 2.77
CA SER A 27 -22.44 -25.31 2.94
C SER A 27 -20.96 -25.64 2.93
N ILE A 28 -20.51 -26.66 3.68
CA ILE A 28 -19.12 -27.09 3.71
C ILE A 28 -18.67 -27.62 2.34
N ARG A 29 -19.54 -28.34 1.62
CA ARG A 29 -19.24 -28.83 0.26
C ARG A 29 -19.06 -27.70 -0.75
N VAL A 30 -19.85 -26.63 -0.65
CA VAL A 30 -19.73 -25.46 -1.52
C VAL A 30 -18.50 -24.63 -1.15
N THR A 31 -18.27 -24.42 0.16
CA THR A 31 -17.20 -23.57 0.67
C THR A 31 -15.81 -24.21 0.53
N LYS A 32 -15.70 -25.54 0.54
CA LYS A 32 -14.44 -26.31 0.44
C LYS A 32 -13.32 -25.72 1.31
N PRO A 33 -13.49 -25.65 2.64
CA PRO A 33 -12.47 -25.08 3.53
C PRO A 33 -11.17 -25.89 3.46
N ASP A 34 -10.07 -25.23 3.10
CA ASP A 34 -8.76 -25.85 2.95
C ASP A 34 -7.88 -25.55 4.18
N LEU A 35 -8.00 -26.42 5.19
CA LEU A 35 -7.24 -26.33 6.44
C LEU A 35 -5.75 -26.60 6.24
N ILE A 36 -5.38 -27.41 5.24
CA ILE A 36 -3.98 -27.75 4.94
C ILE A 36 -3.27 -26.53 4.36
N LYS A 37 -3.91 -25.83 3.43
CA LYS A 37 -3.38 -24.59 2.85
C LYS A 37 -3.25 -23.47 3.88
N LEU A 38 -4.15 -23.43 4.88
CA LEU A 38 -4.06 -22.48 5.99
C LEU A 38 -2.77 -22.69 6.81
N VAL A 39 -2.49 -23.94 7.21
CA VAL A 39 -1.28 -24.28 7.99
C VAL A 39 -0.02 -24.18 7.13
N SER A 40 -0.05 -24.64 5.88
CA SER A 40 1.12 -24.58 5.00
C SER A 40 1.50 -23.14 4.61
N SER A 41 0.54 -22.21 4.65
CA SER A 41 0.77 -20.78 4.38
C SER A 41 1.19 -19.98 5.62
N PHE A 42 1.16 -20.58 6.81
CA PHE A 42 1.54 -19.93 8.06
C PHE A 42 2.95 -19.32 8.05
N PRO A 43 3.99 -19.97 7.49
CA PRO A 43 5.34 -19.37 7.43
C PRO A 43 5.38 -18.07 6.63
N LYS A 44 4.60 -17.97 5.53
CA LYS A 44 4.47 -16.75 4.73
C LYS A 44 3.74 -15.65 5.51
N ALA A 45 2.70 -16.01 6.26
CA ALA A 45 2.02 -15.06 7.14
C ALA A 45 2.96 -14.53 8.23
N LYS A 46 3.81 -15.40 8.80
CA LYS A 46 4.80 -15.01 9.82
C LYS A 46 5.80 -13.98 9.29
N SER A 47 6.31 -14.12 8.07
CA SER A 47 7.26 -13.14 7.51
C SER A 47 6.60 -11.78 7.25
N ILE A 48 5.37 -11.76 6.73
CA ILE A 48 4.62 -10.52 6.50
C ILE A 48 4.25 -9.85 7.84
N MET A 49 3.80 -10.65 8.81
CA MET A 49 3.47 -10.15 10.15
C MET A 49 4.70 -9.59 10.85
N GLY A 50 5.87 -10.21 10.69
CA GLY A 50 7.14 -9.67 11.19
C GLY A 50 7.45 -8.28 10.67
N GLN A 51 7.27 -8.05 9.36
CA GLN A 51 7.47 -6.73 8.74
C GLN A 51 6.46 -5.68 9.25
N LEU A 52 5.23 -6.08 9.54
CA LEU A 52 4.21 -5.19 10.12
C LEU A 52 4.49 -4.85 11.59
N LEU A 53 5.08 -5.76 12.37
CA LEU A 53 5.37 -5.55 13.80
C LEU A 53 6.64 -4.73 14.06
N SER A 54 7.57 -4.67 13.11
CA SER A 54 8.77 -3.83 13.20
C SER A 54 8.81 -2.81 12.06
N PRO A 55 7.89 -1.83 12.03
CA PRO A 55 7.92 -0.79 11.02
C PRO A 55 9.13 0.13 11.25
N GLU A 56 9.77 0.54 10.15
CA GLU A 56 10.76 1.60 10.18
C GLU A 56 10.04 2.95 10.37
N MET A 57 9.89 3.36 11.63
CA MET A 57 9.20 4.61 12.01
C MET A 57 10.05 5.85 11.74
N ILE A 58 11.35 5.67 11.63
CA ILE A 58 12.36 6.71 11.56
C ILE A 58 13.23 6.41 10.35
N ASP A 59 13.35 7.37 9.46
CA ASP A 59 14.32 7.33 8.37
C ASP A 59 15.36 8.45 8.60
N ARG A 60 16.48 8.38 7.88
CA ARG A 60 17.47 9.45 7.87
C ARG A 60 17.35 10.21 6.56
N GLU A 61 17.30 11.54 6.67
CA GLU A 61 17.29 12.43 5.51
C GLU A 61 18.58 12.22 4.71
N SER A 62 18.49 11.51 3.59
CA SER A 62 19.63 11.24 2.72
C SER A 62 19.78 12.37 1.73
N GLU A 63 20.71 13.28 1.98
CA GLU A 63 21.13 14.26 0.97
C GLU A 63 21.99 13.54 -0.08
N LEU A 64 21.47 13.48 -1.31
CA LEU A 64 22.07 12.77 -2.43
C LEU A 64 23.16 13.64 -3.06
N ILE A 65 24.41 13.38 -2.69
CA ILE A 65 25.54 13.96 -3.41
C ILE A 65 25.74 13.14 -4.67
N THR A 66 25.47 13.75 -5.83
CA THR A 66 25.73 13.15 -7.14
C THR A 66 27.12 13.58 -7.61
N VAL A 67 28.10 12.69 -7.48
CA VAL A 67 29.42 12.91 -8.08
C VAL A 67 29.46 12.15 -9.39
N ALA A 68 29.54 12.88 -10.51
CA ALA A 68 29.54 12.31 -11.85
C ALA A 68 30.93 12.38 -12.48
N GLN A 69 31.43 11.26 -12.99
CA GLN A 69 32.62 11.21 -13.85
C GLN A 69 32.22 10.71 -15.24
N VAL A 70 32.66 11.43 -16.28
CA VAL A 70 32.47 11.03 -17.67
C VAL A 70 33.40 9.87 -17.99
N VAL A 71 32.86 8.77 -18.53
CA VAL A 71 33.66 7.65 -19.02
C VAL A 71 33.40 7.49 -20.52
N SER A 72 34.45 7.65 -21.31
CA SER A 72 34.36 7.54 -22.77
C SER A 72 34.44 6.08 -23.21
N VAL A 73 33.39 5.61 -23.88
CA VAL A 73 33.29 4.26 -24.45
C VAL A 73 32.75 4.39 -25.88
N PRO A 74 33.52 4.10 -26.95
CA PRO A 74 34.94 3.76 -26.98
C PRO A 74 35.90 4.95 -26.73
N CYS A 75 37.17 4.66 -26.41
CA CYS A 75 38.22 5.65 -26.19
C CYS A 75 38.37 6.62 -27.39
N GLY A 76 38.45 7.92 -27.13
CA GLY A 76 38.83 8.95 -28.13
C GLY A 76 37.69 9.78 -28.73
N ILE A 77 36.44 9.59 -28.28
CA ILE A 77 35.29 10.39 -28.76
C ILE A 77 35.21 11.77 -28.06
N VAL A 78 35.62 11.85 -26.80
CA VAL A 78 35.60 13.07 -25.98
C VAL A 78 36.80 13.10 -25.03
N THR A 79 37.34 14.28 -24.76
CA THR A 79 38.39 14.49 -23.76
C THR A 79 37.81 14.38 -22.36
N ASN A 80 38.34 13.45 -21.56
CA ASN A 80 37.94 13.33 -20.16
C ASN A 80 38.37 14.60 -19.38
N PRO A 81 37.51 15.15 -18.51
CA PRO A 81 37.84 16.33 -17.71
C PRO A 81 39.00 16.04 -16.72
N GLU A 82 39.78 17.07 -16.40
CA GLU A 82 40.84 17.00 -15.40
C GLU A 82 40.28 16.63 -14.02
N ILE A 83 41.00 15.75 -13.31
CA ILE A 83 40.61 15.28 -11.98
C ILE A 83 40.88 16.40 -10.97
N THR A 84 39.85 16.87 -10.27
CA THR A 84 39.99 17.88 -9.22
C THR A 84 40.69 17.29 -7.98
N ASP A 85 41.65 18.03 -7.39
CA ASP A 85 42.49 17.54 -6.28
C ASP A 85 41.82 17.58 -4.88
N SER A 86 40.64 18.19 -4.74
CA SER A 86 39.94 18.33 -3.45
C SER A 86 38.43 18.06 -3.54
N GLY A 87 37.88 17.39 -2.51
CA GLY A 87 36.47 17.01 -2.41
C GLY A 87 36.15 15.56 -2.85
N PRO A 88 34.91 15.09 -2.62
CA PRO A 88 34.48 13.74 -2.93
C PRO A 88 34.56 13.51 -4.44
N ARG A 89 35.42 12.58 -4.87
CA ARG A 89 35.69 12.32 -6.28
C ARG A 89 35.72 10.83 -6.59
N ILE A 90 35.44 10.52 -7.84
CA ILE A 90 35.60 9.18 -8.40
C ILE A 90 36.64 9.24 -9.51
N VAL A 91 37.46 8.21 -9.56
CA VAL A 91 38.45 7.98 -10.60
C VAL A 91 38.25 6.58 -11.15
N VAL A 92 37.94 6.49 -12.44
CA VAL A 92 37.94 5.23 -13.18
C VAL A 92 39.30 5.03 -13.85
N ASP A 93 39.90 3.86 -13.59
CA ASP A 93 41.20 3.46 -14.10
C ASP A 93 41.08 2.10 -14.83
N PRO A 94 41.28 2.03 -16.16
CA PRO A 94 41.57 3.13 -17.09
C PRO A 94 40.36 4.06 -17.35
N PRO A 95 40.58 5.36 -17.68
CA PRO A 95 39.53 6.37 -17.83
C PRO A 95 38.63 6.20 -19.07
N CYS A 96 38.96 5.24 -19.94
CA CYS A 96 38.21 4.85 -21.11
C CYS A 96 38.39 3.35 -21.37
N GLY A 97 37.49 2.74 -22.13
CA GLY A 97 37.60 1.33 -22.51
C GLY A 97 36.65 0.96 -23.64
N ASN A 98 36.78 -0.26 -24.15
CA ASN A 98 35.85 -0.83 -25.12
C ASN A 98 34.69 -1.55 -24.40
N PRO A 99 33.56 -1.79 -25.08
CA PRO A 99 32.51 -2.64 -24.53
C PRO A 99 33.07 -4.00 -24.07
N LYS A 100 32.70 -4.40 -22.84
CA LYS A 100 33.14 -5.58 -22.08
C LYS A 100 34.50 -5.47 -21.40
N ASP A 101 35.19 -4.35 -21.49
CA ASP A 101 36.43 -4.15 -20.72
C ASP A 101 36.12 -3.97 -19.24
N LYS A 102 37.05 -4.46 -18.40
CA LYS A 102 36.97 -4.28 -16.94
C LYS A 102 37.72 -3.02 -16.55
N VAL A 103 37.07 -2.17 -15.79
CA VAL A 103 37.61 -0.91 -15.29
C VAL A 103 37.49 -0.87 -13.78
N THR A 104 38.49 -0.30 -13.12
CA THR A 104 38.52 -0.17 -11.66
C THR A 104 38.00 1.20 -11.29
N VAL A 105 36.98 1.26 -10.43
CA VAL A 105 36.43 2.50 -9.91
C VAL A 105 36.98 2.72 -8.51
N LYS A 106 37.69 3.84 -8.35
CA LYS A 106 38.24 4.28 -7.07
C LYS A 106 37.50 5.53 -6.61
N GLY A 107 36.89 5.48 -5.44
CA GLY A 107 36.32 6.65 -4.75
C GLY A 107 37.33 7.20 -3.75
N TYR A 108 37.51 8.51 -3.71
CA TYR A 108 38.37 9.22 -2.77
C TYR A 108 37.61 10.35 -2.08
N ASP A 109 37.95 10.62 -0.82
CA ASP A 109 37.37 11.70 0.01
C ASP A 109 35.83 11.58 0.15
N LEU A 110 35.31 10.34 0.15
CA LEU A 110 33.89 10.05 0.37
C LEU A 110 33.59 9.99 1.88
N PRO A 111 32.34 10.23 2.32
CA PRO A 111 31.99 10.08 3.72
C PRO A 111 32.23 8.63 4.20
N ALA A 112 32.83 8.47 5.39
CA ALA A 112 33.15 7.16 5.96
C ALA A 112 31.89 6.36 6.33
N ASN A 113 31.88 5.04 6.06
CA ASN A 113 30.75 4.13 6.28
C ASN A 113 29.43 4.56 5.61
N ALA A 114 29.49 5.30 4.51
CA ALA A 114 28.31 5.69 3.74
C ALA A 114 27.89 4.57 2.78
N GLU A 115 26.59 4.36 2.65
CA GLU A 115 26.04 3.48 1.63
C GLU A 115 25.96 4.23 0.30
N LEU A 116 26.57 3.66 -0.73
CA LEU A 116 26.71 4.22 -2.06
C LEU A 116 25.90 3.36 -3.03
N SER A 117 25.14 3.99 -3.93
CA SER A 117 24.60 3.31 -5.11
C SER A 117 25.35 3.78 -6.35
N ILE A 118 26.10 2.88 -6.98
CA ILE A 118 26.81 3.17 -8.23
C ILE A 118 25.80 3.09 -9.37
N ARG A 119 25.60 4.19 -10.11
CA ARG A 119 24.66 4.27 -11.23
C ARG A 119 25.35 4.76 -12.50
N TRP A 120 24.93 4.23 -13.64
CA TRP A 120 25.22 4.84 -14.94
C TRP A 120 24.12 5.82 -15.30
N ILE A 121 24.51 7.02 -15.72
CA ILE A 121 23.69 7.93 -16.51
C ILE A 121 23.99 7.59 -17.97
N LEU A 122 23.03 6.95 -18.62
CA LEU A 122 23.12 6.56 -20.01
C LEU A 122 23.08 7.80 -20.93
N PRO A 123 23.64 7.73 -22.15
CA PRO A 123 23.52 8.81 -23.14
C PRO A 123 22.08 9.21 -23.47
N THR A 124 21.13 8.29 -23.28
CA THR A 124 19.69 8.50 -23.48
C THR A 124 18.97 9.12 -22.28
N GLY A 125 19.70 9.48 -21.21
CA GLY A 125 19.16 10.04 -19.96
C GLY A 125 18.57 9.02 -18.97
N GLY A 126 18.65 7.72 -19.26
CA GLY A 126 18.22 6.66 -18.33
C GLY A 126 19.24 6.41 -17.21
N LEU A 127 18.77 6.10 -16.01
CA LEU A 127 19.60 5.70 -14.88
C LEU A 127 19.65 4.17 -14.76
N LEU A 128 20.85 3.60 -14.69
CA LEU A 128 21.06 2.16 -14.49
C LEU A 128 21.86 1.93 -13.21
N SER A 129 21.23 1.41 -12.16
CA SER A 129 21.93 1.02 -10.93
C SER A 129 22.72 -0.27 -11.13
N ILE A 130 24.00 -0.25 -10.75
CA ILE A 130 24.96 -1.33 -10.97
C ILE A 130 25.10 -2.19 -9.72
N LYS A 131 25.46 -1.54 -8.61
CA LYS A 131 25.86 -2.20 -7.36
C LYS A 131 25.71 -1.20 -6.21
N ASN A 132 25.26 -1.69 -5.07
CA ASN A 132 25.36 -0.96 -3.81
C ASN A 132 26.67 -1.35 -3.12
N ALA A 133 27.42 -0.37 -2.65
CA ALA A 133 28.70 -0.56 -1.97
C ALA A 133 28.77 0.32 -0.72
N VAL A 134 29.66 0.00 0.21
CA VAL A 134 29.84 0.77 1.45
C VAL A 134 31.29 1.28 1.47
N THR A 135 31.49 2.56 1.78
CA THR A 135 32.84 3.13 1.93
C THR A 135 33.54 2.59 3.16
N ASP A 136 34.86 2.47 3.09
CA ASP A 136 35.65 2.11 4.26
C ASP A 136 35.72 3.26 5.29
N LYS A 137 36.45 3.02 6.38
CA LYS A 137 36.64 4.01 7.47
C LYS A 137 37.43 5.25 7.02
N ASN A 138 38.15 5.17 5.91
CA ASN A 138 38.97 6.24 5.36
C ASN A 138 38.24 7.01 4.26
N GLY A 139 37.00 6.63 3.92
CA GLY A 139 36.25 7.27 2.84
C GLY A 139 36.69 6.84 1.45
N GLU A 140 37.36 5.68 1.33
CA GLU A 140 37.79 5.12 0.07
C GLU A 140 36.90 3.94 -0.35
N LEU A 141 36.78 3.76 -1.67
CA LEU A 141 36.10 2.61 -2.28
C LEU A 141 36.92 2.13 -3.45
N THR A 142 37.17 0.82 -3.58
CA THR A 142 37.74 0.22 -4.79
C THR A 142 36.85 -0.91 -5.28
N GLU A 143 36.25 -0.74 -6.45
CA GLU A 143 35.33 -1.72 -7.03
C GLU A 143 35.65 -1.96 -8.50
N VAL A 144 35.60 -3.21 -8.94
CA VAL A 144 35.84 -3.58 -10.35
C VAL A 144 34.50 -3.72 -11.05
N MET A 145 34.32 -3.00 -12.15
CA MET A 145 33.10 -3.06 -12.97
C MET A 145 33.43 -3.41 -14.43
N GLU A 146 32.44 -3.93 -15.13
CA GLU A 146 32.53 -4.22 -16.57
C GLU A 146 31.73 -3.17 -17.36
N LEU A 147 32.34 -2.62 -18.40
CA LEU A 147 31.70 -1.68 -19.33
C LEU A 147 30.67 -2.42 -20.18
N ARG A 148 29.38 -2.29 -19.85
CA ARG A 148 28.32 -2.95 -20.62
C ARG A 148 28.12 -2.24 -21.96
N PRO A 149 27.78 -2.93 -23.06
CA PRO A 149 27.53 -2.28 -24.36
C PRO A 149 26.48 -1.16 -24.35
N ILE A 150 25.58 -1.15 -23.36
CA ILE A 150 24.58 -0.08 -23.17
C ILE A 150 25.21 1.27 -22.77
N THR A 151 26.46 1.29 -22.29
CA THR A 151 27.20 2.50 -21.91
C THR A 151 28.01 3.09 -23.07
N GLU A 152 27.87 2.55 -24.28
CA GLU A 152 28.50 3.08 -25.50
C GLU A 152 27.92 4.45 -25.85
N ALA A 153 28.79 5.40 -26.18
CA ALA A 153 28.39 6.76 -26.55
C ALA A 153 27.48 6.72 -27.79
N LYS A 154 26.34 7.39 -27.71
CA LYS A 154 25.41 7.53 -28.82
C LYS A 154 25.30 9.01 -29.18
N ASP A 155 25.42 9.33 -30.47
CA ASP A 155 25.30 10.70 -30.98
C ASP A 155 26.26 11.72 -30.31
N GLY A 156 27.46 11.28 -29.94
CA GLY A 156 28.49 12.13 -29.31
C GLY A 156 28.28 12.41 -27.81
N VAL A 157 27.24 11.84 -27.18
CA VAL A 157 27.01 11.94 -25.74
C VAL A 157 27.62 10.71 -25.04
N PRO A 158 28.66 10.88 -24.20
CA PRO A 158 29.25 9.77 -23.45
C PRO A 158 28.35 9.36 -22.28
N ALA A 159 28.45 8.10 -21.86
CA ALA A 159 27.87 7.67 -20.60
C ALA A 159 28.64 8.31 -19.42
N GLN A 160 27.92 8.65 -18.35
CA GLN A 160 28.53 9.17 -17.12
C GLN A 160 28.28 8.18 -15.99
N ILE A 161 29.26 8.01 -15.11
CA ILE A 161 29.07 7.26 -13.87
C ILE A 161 28.75 8.26 -12.79
N ALA A 162 27.60 8.09 -12.16
CA ALA A 162 27.18 8.87 -11.02
C ALA A 162 27.09 7.97 -9.78
N PHE A 163 27.61 8.46 -8.67
CA PHE A 163 27.37 7.84 -7.37
C PHE A 163 26.29 8.65 -6.68
N GLU A 164 25.24 7.97 -6.24
CA GLU A 164 24.32 8.53 -5.26
C GLU A 164 24.78 8.06 -3.89
N ILE A 165 25.27 9.00 -3.08
CA ILE A 165 25.73 8.74 -1.72
C ILE A 165 24.54 8.96 -0.78
N LYS A 166 24.11 7.93 -0.06
CA LYS A 166 23.17 8.07 1.06
C LYS A 166 23.99 8.40 2.30
N MET A 167 24.04 9.68 2.68
CA MET A 167 24.82 10.11 3.84
C MET A 167 24.32 9.45 5.14
N PRO A 168 25.22 8.86 5.96
CA PRO A 168 24.83 8.21 7.21
C PRO A 168 24.44 9.24 8.29
N GLU A 169 24.91 10.48 8.19
CA GLU A 169 24.72 11.55 9.20
C GLU A 169 23.60 12.54 8.84
N GLY A 170 22.53 12.05 8.21
CA GLY A 170 21.32 12.83 7.96
C GLY A 170 20.51 13.11 9.23
N LYS A 171 19.72 14.19 9.24
CA LYS A 171 18.78 14.46 10.33
C LYS A 171 17.78 13.30 10.46
N ILE A 172 17.45 12.96 11.70
CA ILE A 172 16.42 11.98 12.04
C ILE A 172 15.07 12.58 11.61
N VAL A 173 14.42 11.97 10.61
CA VAL A 173 13.11 12.40 10.09
C VAL A 173 12.09 11.27 10.24
N ALA A 174 10.81 11.62 10.37
CA ALA A 174 9.74 10.64 10.30
C ALA A 174 9.76 9.98 8.92
N SER A 175 9.76 8.65 8.88
CA SER A 175 9.78 7.93 7.60
C SER A 175 8.57 8.32 6.74
N GLN A 176 8.72 8.28 5.41
CA GLN A 176 7.61 8.57 4.49
C GLN A 176 6.40 7.66 4.78
N THR A 177 6.66 6.38 5.06
CA THR A 177 5.65 5.39 5.43
C THR A 177 4.86 5.82 6.67
N LEU A 178 5.51 6.39 7.68
CA LEU A 178 4.81 6.87 8.88
C LEU A 178 3.89 8.05 8.56
N GLN A 179 4.35 8.99 7.73
CA GLN A 179 3.55 10.13 7.31
C GLN A 179 2.31 9.68 6.51
N ASP A 180 2.51 8.79 5.53
CA ASP A 180 1.42 8.24 4.71
C ASP A 180 0.37 7.50 5.56
N VAL A 181 0.81 6.72 6.55
CA VAL A 181 -0.09 6.00 7.46
C VAL A 181 -0.86 6.98 8.35
N LEU A 182 -0.20 7.98 8.92
CA LEU A 182 -0.86 9.00 9.74
C LEU A 182 -1.89 9.79 8.92
N ASP A 183 -1.55 10.17 7.70
CA ASP A 183 -2.47 10.85 6.79
C ASP A 183 -3.68 9.97 6.45
N ALA A 184 -3.46 8.69 6.13
CA ALA A 184 -4.54 7.74 5.86
C ALA A 184 -5.45 7.51 7.09
N MET A 185 -4.86 7.45 8.29
CA MET A 185 -5.60 7.35 9.55
C MET A 185 -6.46 8.60 9.78
N MET A 186 -5.91 9.80 9.60
CA MET A 186 -6.63 11.05 9.75
C MET A 186 -7.78 11.18 8.75
N VAL A 187 -7.56 10.80 7.49
CA VAL A 187 -8.62 10.73 6.47
C VAL A 187 -9.74 9.80 6.93
N THR A 188 -9.42 8.61 7.45
CA THR A 188 -10.41 7.64 7.93
C THR A 188 -11.23 8.21 9.09
N ILE A 189 -10.60 8.90 10.04
CA ILE A 189 -11.27 9.54 11.17
C ILE A 189 -12.24 10.62 10.68
N PHE A 190 -11.78 11.51 9.79
CA PHE A 190 -12.63 12.56 9.25
C PHE A 190 -13.78 12.02 8.40
N MET A 191 -13.54 10.97 7.61
CA MET A 191 -14.60 10.27 6.88
C MET A 191 -15.67 9.74 7.82
N ALA A 192 -15.26 9.04 8.90
CA ALA A 192 -16.18 8.49 9.88
C ALA A 192 -16.97 9.59 10.61
N LEU A 193 -16.32 10.70 10.98
CA LEU A 193 -16.96 11.84 11.66
C LEU A 193 -18.02 12.52 10.78
N ILE A 194 -17.69 12.79 9.52
CA ILE A 194 -18.63 13.39 8.55
C ILE A 194 -19.77 12.41 8.29
N ALA A 195 -19.44 11.13 8.06
CA ALA A 195 -20.42 10.10 7.75
C ALA A 195 -21.46 9.96 8.86
N THR A 196 -21.00 9.91 10.12
CA THR A 196 -21.86 9.78 11.30
C THR A 196 -22.66 11.05 11.57
N THR A 197 -22.10 12.23 11.34
CA THR A 197 -22.82 13.50 11.51
C THR A 197 -23.98 13.61 10.52
N ILE A 198 -23.71 13.41 9.22
CA ILE A 198 -24.75 13.42 8.18
C ILE A 198 -25.76 12.28 8.44
N GLY A 199 -25.27 11.09 8.76
CA GLY A 199 -26.11 9.93 9.05
C GLY A 199 -27.06 10.19 10.23
N THR A 200 -26.58 10.82 11.29
CA THR A 200 -27.39 11.17 12.48
C THR A 200 -28.44 12.23 12.16
N ILE A 201 -28.08 13.26 11.38
CA ILE A 201 -29.02 14.30 10.96
C ILE A 201 -30.18 13.70 10.16
N ILE A 202 -29.91 12.71 9.30
CA ILE A 202 -30.93 12.02 8.50
C ILE A 202 -31.69 10.97 9.35
N ALA A 203 -30.99 10.26 10.23
CA ALA A 203 -31.60 9.25 11.10
C ALA A 203 -32.62 9.87 12.04
N LEU A 204 -32.33 11.03 12.62
CA LEU A 204 -33.17 11.67 13.62
C LEU A 204 -34.64 11.85 13.17
N PRO A 205 -34.96 12.50 12.04
CA PRO A 205 -36.33 12.56 11.55
C PRO A 205 -36.88 11.18 11.19
N LEU A 206 -36.10 10.32 10.54
CA LEU A 206 -36.54 8.97 10.14
C LEU A 206 -36.92 8.10 11.35
N SER A 207 -36.21 8.20 12.48
CA SER A 207 -36.51 7.50 13.72
C SER A 207 -37.85 7.94 14.31
N PHE A 208 -38.16 9.24 14.27
CA PHE A 208 -39.47 9.72 14.70
C PHE A 208 -40.60 9.19 13.82
N LEU A 209 -40.41 9.18 12.48
CA LEU A 209 -41.41 8.57 11.57
C LEU A 209 -41.50 7.04 11.73
N GLY A 210 -40.39 6.38 12.04
CA GLY A 210 -40.31 4.94 12.31
C GLY A 210 -40.76 4.52 13.72
N ALA A 211 -41.09 5.46 14.61
CA ALA A 211 -41.50 5.16 15.98
C ALA A 211 -42.98 4.75 16.04
N SER A 212 -43.27 3.54 16.52
CA SER A 212 -44.63 3.01 16.62
C SER A 212 -45.52 3.78 17.59
N ASN A 213 -44.95 4.50 18.57
CA ASN A 213 -45.70 5.30 19.54
C ASN A 213 -46.20 6.64 18.95
N ILE A 214 -45.48 7.18 17.97
CA ILE A 214 -45.76 8.51 17.41
C ILE A 214 -46.59 8.37 16.13
N THR A 215 -46.12 7.54 15.20
CA THR A 215 -46.65 7.50 13.83
C THR A 215 -47.83 6.54 13.69
N ARG A 216 -48.00 5.53 14.54
CA ARG A 216 -49.06 4.51 14.40
C ARG A 216 -50.45 4.99 14.87
N LYS A 217 -50.83 6.21 14.48
CA LYS A 217 -52.16 6.80 14.72
C LYS A 217 -52.92 6.88 13.38
N GLY A 218 -54.03 6.13 13.29
CA GLY A 218 -54.84 6.04 12.08
C GLY A 218 -54.22 5.20 10.95
N VAL A 219 -54.95 5.08 9.83
CA VAL A 219 -54.55 4.26 8.66
C VAL A 219 -53.33 4.85 7.96
N VAL A 220 -53.31 6.19 7.77
CA VAL A 220 -52.21 6.90 7.09
C VAL A 220 -50.92 6.80 7.90
N GLY A 221 -50.97 7.06 9.21
CA GLY A 221 -49.79 6.97 10.06
C GLY A 221 -49.23 5.54 10.17
N THR A 222 -50.10 4.54 10.21
CA THR A 222 -49.69 3.13 10.17
C THR A 222 -49.00 2.78 8.85
N ALA A 223 -49.49 3.29 7.71
CA ALA A 223 -48.84 3.10 6.41
C ALA A 223 -47.43 3.74 6.38
N VAL A 224 -47.30 4.99 6.85
CA VAL A 224 -45.99 5.69 6.93
C VAL A 224 -44.99 4.90 7.77
N TYR A 225 -45.42 4.40 8.94
CA TYR A 225 -44.57 3.57 9.79
C TYR A 225 -44.02 2.36 9.03
N TYR A 226 -44.88 1.60 8.33
CA TYR A 226 -44.43 0.41 7.60
C TYR A 226 -43.53 0.74 6.41
N VAL A 227 -43.81 1.83 5.68
CA VAL A 227 -42.97 2.29 4.56
C VAL A 227 -41.57 2.68 5.05
N VAL A 228 -41.49 3.50 6.10
CA VAL A 228 -40.21 3.95 6.67
C VAL A 228 -39.43 2.75 7.23
N ARG A 229 -40.08 1.85 7.97
CA ARG A 229 -39.44 0.62 8.47
C ARG A 229 -38.94 -0.28 7.34
N ALA A 230 -39.73 -0.45 6.28
CA ALA A 230 -39.32 -1.24 5.13
C ALA A 230 -38.09 -0.61 4.45
N PHE A 231 -38.11 0.70 4.24
CA PHE A 231 -36.98 1.44 3.66
C PHE A 231 -35.69 1.31 4.49
N LEU A 232 -35.77 1.53 5.81
CA LEU A 232 -34.62 1.38 6.73
C LEU A 232 -34.08 -0.06 6.73
N ASN A 233 -34.98 -1.06 6.75
CA ASN A 233 -34.58 -2.47 6.70
C ASN A 233 -33.89 -2.83 5.37
N ILE A 234 -34.33 -2.27 4.24
CA ILE A 234 -33.70 -2.50 2.92
C ILE A 234 -32.28 -1.92 2.90
N ILE A 235 -32.11 -0.65 3.31
CA ILE A 235 -30.78 -0.02 3.33
C ILE A 235 -29.84 -0.78 4.26
N ARG A 236 -30.33 -1.24 5.41
CA ARG A 236 -29.53 -2.02 6.37
C ARG A 236 -29.09 -3.38 5.84
N SER A 237 -29.82 -3.94 4.87
CA SER A 237 -29.44 -5.21 4.24
C SER A 237 -28.36 -5.04 3.17
N TYR A 238 -28.11 -3.81 2.69
CA TYR A 238 -27.10 -3.55 1.68
C TYR A 238 -25.71 -3.46 2.32
N GLU A 239 -24.74 -4.13 1.69
CA GLU A 239 -23.36 -4.05 2.12
C GLU A 239 -22.78 -2.65 1.83
N PRO A 240 -22.17 -1.98 2.84
CA PRO A 240 -21.58 -0.65 2.65
C PRO A 240 -20.51 -0.61 1.55
N LEU A 241 -19.76 -1.71 1.39
CA LEU A 241 -18.72 -1.83 0.36
C LEU A 241 -19.31 -1.74 -1.05
N VAL A 242 -20.46 -2.40 -1.29
CA VAL A 242 -21.17 -2.34 -2.58
C VAL A 242 -21.66 -0.92 -2.84
N LEU A 243 -22.27 -0.26 -1.85
CA LEU A 243 -22.70 1.13 -1.99
C LEU A 243 -21.52 2.07 -2.28
N ALA A 244 -20.39 1.88 -1.58
CA ALA A 244 -19.18 2.66 -1.81
C ALA A 244 -18.68 2.50 -3.25
N THR A 245 -18.70 1.30 -3.82
CA THR A 245 -18.32 1.09 -5.23
C THR A 245 -19.27 1.75 -6.22
N ILE A 246 -20.58 1.72 -5.94
CA ILE A 246 -21.59 2.41 -6.79
C ILE A 246 -21.35 3.92 -6.76
N PHE A 247 -21.18 4.51 -5.57
CA PHE A 247 -20.89 5.93 -5.46
C PHE A 247 -19.52 6.31 -6.02
N ALA A 248 -18.52 5.42 -5.96
CA ALA A 248 -17.23 5.64 -6.59
C ALA A 248 -17.34 5.70 -8.12
N MET A 249 -18.23 4.92 -8.73
CA MET A 249 -18.51 5.04 -10.17
C MET A 249 -19.19 6.37 -10.54
N ILE A 250 -20.00 6.93 -9.63
CA ILE A 250 -20.73 8.20 -9.88
C ILE A 250 -19.83 9.41 -9.66
N VAL A 251 -19.09 9.44 -8.55
CA VAL A 251 -18.25 10.57 -8.13
C VAL A 251 -16.85 10.52 -8.74
N GLY A 252 -16.38 9.32 -9.10
CA GLY A 252 -15.02 9.07 -9.54
C GLY A 252 -14.19 8.33 -8.48
N PHE A 253 -13.34 7.42 -8.93
CA PHE A 253 -12.40 6.69 -8.09
C PHE A 253 -11.28 7.61 -7.58
N GLY A 254 -10.75 7.31 -6.40
CA GLY A 254 -9.64 8.04 -5.79
C GLY A 254 -10.06 9.12 -4.79
N SER A 255 -11.34 9.50 -4.73
CA SER A 255 -11.84 10.42 -3.70
C SER A 255 -12.43 9.66 -2.49
N PRO A 256 -12.12 10.09 -1.24
CA PRO A 256 -12.76 9.54 -0.03
C PRO A 256 -14.29 9.78 0.03
N PHE A 257 -14.79 10.72 -0.77
CA PHE A 257 -16.17 11.19 -0.72
C PHE A 257 -17.21 10.10 -1.00
N ALA A 258 -16.92 9.17 -1.93
CA ALA A 258 -17.80 8.04 -2.22
C ALA A 258 -18.01 7.15 -0.98
N GLY A 259 -16.94 6.91 -0.21
CA GLY A 259 -17.01 6.17 1.04
C GLY A 259 -17.83 6.90 2.10
N VAL A 260 -17.66 8.23 2.22
CA VAL A 260 -18.43 9.05 3.16
C VAL A 260 -19.93 8.96 2.88
N ILE A 261 -20.37 9.10 1.61
CA ILE A 261 -21.79 9.01 1.25
C ILE A 261 -22.36 7.63 1.56
N ALA A 262 -21.64 6.57 1.16
CA ALA A 262 -22.06 5.20 1.42
C ALA A 262 -22.22 4.95 2.93
N LEU A 263 -21.21 5.33 3.72
CA LEU A 263 -21.23 5.20 5.18
C LEU A 263 -22.33 6.05 5.82
N SER A 264 -22.61 7.27 5.33
CA SER A 264 -23.71 8.11 5.81
C SER A 264 -25.07 7.43 5.66
N ILE A 265 -25.35 6.86 4.48
CA ILE A 265 -26.63 6.21 4.18
C ILE A 265 -26.82 4.98 5.06
N THR A 266 -25.81 4.13 5.18
CA THR A 266 -25.89 2.92 6.02
C THR A 266 -25.95 3.28 7.51
N THR A 267 -25.25 4.34 7.93
CA THR A 267 -25.30 4.85 9.31
C THR A 267 -26.68 5.42 9.63
N ALA A 268 -27.29 6.17 8.71
CA ALA A 268 -28.66 6.68 8.88
C ALA A 268 -29.67 5.55 9.08
N ALA A 269 -29.54 4.46 8.32
CA ALA A 269 -30.42 3.29 8.46
C ALA A 269 -30.13 2.43 9.70
N SER A 270 -28.91 2.48 10.24
CA SER A 270 -28.55 1.75 11.46
C SER A 270 -28.96 2.49 12.74
N LEU A 271 -29.00 3.82 12.71
CA LEU A 271 -29.46 4.68 13.81
C LEU A 271 -30.97 4.92 13.78
N GLY A 272 -31.55 4.97 12.58
CA GLY A 272 -32.96 5.19 12.25
C GLY A 272 -33.91 4.15 12.81
#